data_AF-A0A167F161-F1
#
_entry.id   AF-A0A167F161-F1
#
_cell.length_a   1.000
_cell.length_b   1.000
_cell.length_c   1.000
_cell.angle_alpha   90.00
_cell.angle_beta   90.00
_cell.angle_gamma   90.00
#
_symmetry.space_group_name_H-M   'P 1'
#
loop_
_entity.id
_entity.type
_entity.pdbx_description
1 polymer ?
#
loop_
_entity_poly.entity_id
_entity_poly.type
_entity_poly.pdbx_seq_one_letter_code
_entity_poly.pdbx_strand_id
1 'polypeptide(L)' 'MFYYIASKKPRLEVNIVENYSEEDLERIFLYIEALLDNPKMNVTFKVLPSIKEQFKQTLSSRRWNPFYAYNIQENVT' A
#
# COMPACT_ATOMS: atom_id res chain seq x y z
N MET A 1 18.64 -4.54 -1.98
CA MET A 1 19.10 -4.36 -0.59
C MET A 1 18.13 -3.39 0.08
N PHE A 2 17.32 -3.86 1.03
CA PHE A 2 16.27 -3.05 1.67
C PHE A 2 16.80 -2.48 2.99
N TYR A 3 16.75 -1.15 3.14
CA TYR A 3 17.12 -0.46 4.37
C TYR A 3 15.85 0.00 5.10
N TYR A 4 15.75 -0.32 6.39
CA TYR A 4 14.67 0.07 7.27
C TYR A 4 15.13 1.22 8.18
N ILE A 5 14.52 2.40 8.05
CA ILE A 5 14.71 3.53 8.97
C ILE A 5 13.46 3.61 9.84
N ALA A 6 13.57 3.21 11.11
CA ALA A 6 12.49 3.26 12.08
C ALA A 6 12.10 4.72 12.37
N SER A 7 11.05 5.22 11.71
CA SER A 7 10.47 6.53 12.00
C SER A 7 9.66 6.48 13.30
N LYS A 8 9.71 7.57 14.11
CA LYS A 8 9.01 7.72 15.40
C LYS A 8 7.47 7.60 15.33
N LYS A 9 6.90 7.44 14.14
CA LYS A 9 5.53 6.98 13.90
C LYS A 9 5.62 5.79 12.94
N PRO A 10 5.09 4.60 13.29
CA PRO A 10 5.12 3.46 12.40
C PRO A 10 4.23 3.75 11.18
N ARG A 11 4.84 4.26 10.11
CA ARG A 11 4.21 4.54 8.83
C ARG A 11 4.95 3.74 7.77
N LEU A 12 4.22 2.95 7.01
CA LEU A 12 4.75 2.26 5.83
C LEU A 12 4.28 3.01 4.59
N GLU A 13 5.21 3.40 3.73
CA GLU A 13 4.87 4.02 2.44
C GLU A 13 5.12 3.01 1.33
N VAL A 14 4.11 2.81 0.49
CA VAL A 14 4.13 1.83 -0.60
C VAL A 14 3.84 2.57 -1.90
N ASN A 15 4.82 2.63 -2.80
CA ASN A 15 4.63 3.23 -4.11
C ASN A 15 4.02 2.18 -5.06
N ILE A 16 2.85 2.49 -5.61
CA ILE A 16 2.19 1.70 -6.64
C ILE A 16 2.61 2.27 -7.99
N VAL A 17 3.36 1.46 -8.74
CA VAL A 17 3.84 1.82 -10.08
C VAL A 17 2.74 1.68 -11.12
N GLU A 18 2.87 2.37 -12.26
CA GLU A 18 2.01 2.12 -13.42
C GLU A 18 2.15 0.68 -13.92
N ASN A 19 1.07 0.16 -14.54
CA ASN A 19 1.01 -1.18 -15.13
C ASN A 19 1.26 -2.34 -14.14
N TYR A 20 0.95 -2.16 -12.85
CA TYR A 20 0.97 -3.27 -11.91
C TYR A 20 0.01 -4.37 -12.36
N SER A 21 0.44 -5.63 -12.22
CA SER A 21 -0.45 -6.77 -12.38
C SER A 21 -1.26 -7.04 -11.11
N GLU A 22 -2.29 -7.87 -11.23
CA GLU A 22 -3.06 -8.33 -10.08
C GLU A 22 -2.19 -9.13 -9.10
N GLU A 23 -1.27 -9.93 -9.63
CA GLU A 23 -0.31 -10.72 -8.86
C GLU A 23 0.70 -9.84 -8.11
N ASP A 24 1.08 -8.69 -8.69
CA ASP A 24 1.95 -7.74 -8.01
C ASP A 24 1.28 -7.14 -6.77
N LEU A 25 -0.01 -6.81 -6.88
CA LEU A 25 -0.78 -6.32 -5.72
C LEU A 25 -0.88 -7.38 -4.63
N GLU A 26 -1.12 -8.64 -4.98
CA GLU A 26 -1.20 -9.72 -4.00
C GLU A 26 0.10 -9.91 -3.25
N ARG A 27 1.23 -9.89 -3.97
CA ARG A 27 2.55 -9.96 -3.35
C ARG A 27 2.79 -8.77 -2.42
N ILE A 28 2.40 -7.57 -2.84
CA ILE A 28 2.51 -6.36 -2.02
C ILE A 28 1.68 -6.49 -0.75
N PHE A 29 0.41 -6.91 -0.85
CA PHE A 29 -0.46 -7.06 0.32
C PHE A 29 0.08 -8.13 1.29
N LEU A 30 0.47 -9.30 0.78
CA LEU A 30 1.08 -10.35 1.59
C LEU A 30 2.34 -9.84 2.32
N TYR A 31 3.18 -9.08 1.63
CA TYR A 31 4.40 -8.54 2.21
C TYR A 31 4.12 -7.50 3.29
N ILE A 32 3.14 -6.64 3.08
CA ILE A 32 2.69 -5.68 4.10
C ILE A 32 2.15 -6.43 5.31
N GLU A 33 1.27 -7.42 5.13
CA GLU A 33 0.70 -8.20 6.22
C GLU A 33 1.77 -8.96 7.01
N ALA A 34 2.80 -9.50 6.35
CA ALA A 34 3.92 -10.17 7.01
C ALA A 34 4.85 -9.19 7.75
N LEU A 35 4.97 -7.95 7.28
CA LEU A 35 5.77 -6.90 7.91
C LEU A 35 5.08 -6.28 9.13
N LEU A 36 3.75 -6.19 9.11
CA LEU A 36 2.98 -5.49 10.10
C LEU A 36 2.55 -6.44 11.21
N ASP A 37 3.21 -6.35 12.37
CA ASP A 37 2.77 -7.01 13.60
C ASP A 37 1.79 -6.15 14.42
N ASN A 38 1.61 -4.89 14.03
CA ASN A 38 0.87 -3.89 14.79
C ASN A 38 -0.30 -3.29 13.99
N PRO A 39 -1.56 -3.51 14.41
CA PRO A 39 -2.73 -2.94 13.74
C PRO A 39 -2.81 -1.40 13.82
N LYS A 40 -2.01 -0.76 14.69
CA LYS A 40 -1.91 0.70 14.78
C LYS A 40 -0.98 1.31 13.72
N MET A 41 -0.28 0.50 12.93
CA MET A 41 0.57 0.98 11.85
C MET A 41 -0.30 1.53 10.72
N ASN A 42 0.09 2.69 10.16
CA ASN A 42 -0.63 3.30 9.04
C ASN A 42 0.13 3.07 7.74
N VAL A 43 -0.54 2.47 6.75
CA VAL A 43 0.03 2.25 5.42
C VAL A 43 -0.43 3.35 4.47
N THR A 44 0.50 4.04 3.84
CA THR A 44 0.19 5.00 2.77
C THR A 44 0.55 4.41 1.42
N PHE A 45 -0.45 4.14 0.59
CA PHE A 45 -0.26 3.84 -0.82
C PHE A 45 -0.08 5.14 -1.58
N LYS A 46 1.11 5.36 -2.13
CA LYS A 46 1.42 6.44 -3.04
C LYS A 46 1.14 5.95 -4.45
N VAL A 47 0.17 6.55 -5.11
CA VAL A 47 -0.36 6.09 -6.39
C VAL A 47 -0.30 7.23 -7.39
N LEU A 48 0.16 6.97 -8.62
CA LEU A 48 0.17 7.98 -9.67
C LEU A 48 -1.26 8.45 -10.00
N PRO A 49 -1.47 9.73 -10.33
CA PRO A 49 -2.81 10.26 -10.62
C PRO A 49 -3.54 9.48 -11.72
N SER A 50 -2.79 9.01 -12.73
CA SER A 50 -3.27 8.23 -13.87
C SER A 50 -3.98 6.93 -13.48
N ILE A 51 -3.53 6.27 -12.40
CA ILE A 51 -3.99 4.94 -11.99
C ILE A 51 -4.72 4.94 -10.65
N LYS A 52 -4.91 6.10 -10.01
CA LYS A 52 -5.53 6.23 -8.68
C LYS A 52 -6.94 5.65 -8.62
N GLU A 53 -7.79 6.00 -9.58
CA GLU A 53 -9.20 5.56 -9.58
C GLU A 53 -9.31 4.06 -9.89
N GLN A 54 -8.49 3.54 -10.81
CA GLN A 54 -8.38 2.10 -11.04
C GLN A 54 -7.96 1.37 -9.76
N PHE A 55 -6.93 1.86 -9.06
CA PHE A 55 -6.46 1.25 -7.83
C PHE A 55 -7.55 1.20 -6.74
N LYS A 56 -8.29 2.30 -6.54
CA LYS A 56 -9.44 2.32 -5.61
C LYS A 56 -10.51 1.30 -5.98
N GLN A 57 -10.83 1.17 -7.28
CA GLN A 57 -11.80 0.18 -7.75
C GLN A 57 -11.30 -1.25 -7.49
N THR A 58 -10.02 -1.53 -7.70
CA THR A 58 -9.40 -2.82 -7.40
C THR A 58 -9.51 -3.16 -5.91
N LEU A 59 -9.19 -2.23 -5.01
CA LEU A 59 -9.35 -2.46 -3.57
C LEU A 59 -10.81 -2.73 -3.17
N SER A 60 -11.75 -1.99 -3.77
CA SER A 60 -13.18 -2.09 -3.46
C SER A 60 -13.79 -3.39 -3.98
N SER A 61 -13.47 -3.79 -5.22
CA SER A 61 -13.97 -5.01 -5.86
C SER A 61 -13.50 -6.27 -5.15
N ARG A 62 -12.25 -6.28 -4.67
CA ARG A 62 -11.66 -7.38 -3.89
C ARG A 62 -12.21 -7.48 -2.46
N ARG A 63 -13.06 -6.55 -2.03
CA ARG A 63 -13.51 -6.42 -0.63
C ARG A 63 -12.34 -6.46 0.34
N TRP A 64 -11.24 -5.81 -0.06
CA TRP A 64 -9.99 -5.89 0.67
C TRP A 64 -10.12 -5.21 2.04
N ASN A 65 -9.87 -5.98 3.10
CA ASN A 65 -10.07 -5.55 4.49
C ASN A 65 -8.83 -5.88 5.34
N PRO A 66 -7.75 -5.08 5.22
CA PRO A 66 -6.53 -5.32 5.98
C PRO A 66 -6.76 -5.07 7.48
N PHE A 67 -5.97 -5.73 8.34
CA PHE A 67 -6.02 -5.51 9.79
C PHE A 67 -5.39 -4.18 10.24
N TYR A 68 -4.82 -3.41 9.31
CA TYR A 68 -4.17 -2.14 9.53
C TYR A 68 -4.93 -0.99 8.86
N ALA A 69 -4.76 0.22 9.38
CA ALA A 69 -5.29 1.42 8.73
C ALA A 69 -4.48 1.76 7.48
N TYR A 70 -5.15 2.15 6.39
CA TYR A 70 -4.48 2.61 5.19
C TYR A 70 -5.03 3.94 4.66
N ASN A 71 -4.19 4.63 3.89
CA ASN A 71 -4.53 5.84 3.14
C ASN A 71 -4.00 5.73 1.71
N ILE A 72 -4.71 6.33 0.76
CA ILE A 72 -4.26 6.45 -0.63
C ILE A 72 -3.91 7.92 -0.88
N GLN A 73 -2.66 8.18 -1.22
CA GLN A 73 -2.13 9.51 -1.50
C GLN A 73 -1.71 9.59 -2.97
N GLU A 74 -2.05 10.69 -3.63
CA GLU A 74 -1.53 10.97 -4.97
C GLU A 74 -0.03 11.20 -4.90
N ASN A 75 0.70 10.47 -5.74
CA ASN A 75 2.11 10.67 -5.92
C ASN A 75 2.32 11.68 -7.05
N VAL A 76 2.54 12.94 -6.68
CA VAL A 76 2.92 14.01 -7.61
C VAL A 76 4.43 13.95 -7.77
N THR A 77 4.94 12.94 -8.48
CA THR A 77 6.35 12.86 -8.89
C THR A 77 6.50 13.32 -10.32
#